data_AF-A0A9D3WBQ5-F1
#
_entry.id   AF-A0A9D3WBQ5-F1
#
_cell.length_a   1.000
_cell.length_b   1.000
_cell.length_c   1.000
_cell.angle_alpha   90.00
_cell.angle_beta   90.00
_cell.angle_gamma   90.00
#
_symmetry.space_group_name_H-M   'P 1'
#
loop_
_entity.id
_entity.type
_entity.pdbx_description
1 polymer ?
#
loop_
_entity_poly.entity_id
_entity_poly.type
_entity_poly.pdbx_seq_one_letter_code
_entity_poly.pdbx_strand_id
1 'polypeptide(L)'
;MVTCRALAGASAYFALSPEIKVRYPPSIVPVPWQGPTLEWQKLNTNGSSQGNPGKAGVGAIIRDHKGNWAKRCSRHIPKANSVEAELCALRDGLKLAVNLNITHLEIEVDATSIISLIPNTIVS
;
A
#
# COMPACT_ATOMS: atom_id res chain seq x y z
N MET A 1 -12.73 13.16 -7.13
CA MET A 1 -12.42 11.95 -7.92
C MET A 1 -11.28 11.18 -7.27
N VAL A 2 -11.50 9.91 -6.92
CA VAL A 2 -10.49 9.00 -6.34
C VAL A 2 -10.31 7.84 -7.30
N THR A 3 -9.07 7.49 -7.66
CA THR A 3 -8.78 6.32 -8.52
C THR A 3 -7.93 5.32 -7.75
N CYS A 4 -8.28 4.04 -7.81
CA CYS A 4 -7.56 2.95 -7.14
C CYS A 4 -6.91 2.06 -8.21
N ARG A 5 -5.59 1.83 -8.13
CA ARG A 5 -4.89 0.87 -9.00
C ARG A 5 -4.18 -0.20 -8.16
N ALA A 6 -4.34 -1.45 -8.56
CA ALA A 6 -3.54 -2.57 -8.06
C ALA A 6 -2.31 -2.73 -8.95
N LEU A 7 -1.11 -2.82 -8.38
CA LEU A 7 0.07 -3.31 -9.10
C LEU A 7 0.13 -4.83 -8.93
N ALA A 8 -0.28 -5.58 -9.95
CA ALA A 8 -0.05 -7.02 -10.02
C ALA A 8 1.46 -7.25 -10.28
N GLY A 9 2.25 -7.42 -9.22
CA GLY A 9 3.69 -7.67 -9.36
C GLY A 9 4.50 -7.93 -8.10
N ALA A 10 3.95 -7.79 -6.89
CA ALA A 10 4.70 -8.05 -5.66
C ALA A 10 4.67 -9.53 -5.26
N SER A 11 5.79 -10.23 -5.47
CA SER A 11 5.98 -11.61 -4.98
C SER A 11 6.24 -11.59 -3.47
N ALA A 12 5.33 -12.17 -2.68
CA ALA A 12 5.54 -12.42 -1.26
C ALA A 12 6.41 -13.68 -1.07
N TYR A 13 7.65 -13.51 -0.60
CA TYR A 13 8.52 -14.65 -0.28
C TYR A 13 8.19 -15.20 1.12
N PHE A 14 7.40 -16.28 1.20
CA PHE A 14 7.40 -17.19 2.35
C PHE A 14 8.33 -18.36 2.02
N ALA A 15 9.51 -18.42 2.64
CA ALA A 15 10.44 -19.53 2.46
C ALA A 15 10.49 -20.38 3.74
N LEU A 16 9.83 -21.54 3.73
CA LEU A 16 10.18 -22.69 4.57
C LEU A 16 10.00 -23.98 3.75
N SER A 17 11.08 -24.48 3.14
CA SER A 17 11.32 -25.89 2.81
C SER A 17 12.76 -26.10 2.31
N PRO A 18 13.49 -27.12 2.78
CA PRO A 18 14.87 -27.39 2.38
C PRO A 18 14.88 -28.43 1.25
N GLU A 19 14.66 -28.01 0.01
CA GLU A 19 15.04 -28.81 -1.16
C GLU A 19 15.76 -27.93 -2.17
N ILE A 20 16.98 -28.33 -2.52
CA ILE A 20 17.91 -27.58 -3.37
C ILE A 20 17.36 -27.55 -4.81
N LYS A 21 16.56 -26.54 -5.12
CA LYS A 21 16.29 -26.12 -6.50
C LYS A 21 17.45 -25.25 -6.98
N VAL A 22 18.09 -25.64 -8.07
CA VAL A 22 19.07 -24.81 -8.80
C VAL A 22 18.44 -23.43 -9.02
N ARG A 23 18.96 -22.41 -8.31
CA ARG A 23 18.45 -21.04 -8.38
C ARG A 23 19.03 -20.39 -9.63
N TYR A 24 18.24 -20.28 -10.69
CA TYR A 24 18.50 -19.23 -11.67
C TYR A 24 18.47 -17.90 -10.91
N PRO A 25 19.46 -17.00 -11.10
CA PRO A 25 19.40 -15.69 -10.47
C PRO A 25 18.09 -15.06 -10.90
N PRO A 26 17.26 -14.56 -9.95
CA PRO A 26 16.03 -13.89 -10.31
C PRO A 26 16.39 -12.72 -11.24
N SER A 27 15.71 -12.63 -12.38
CA SER A 27 15.80 -11.46 -13.23
C SER A 27 15.22 -10.27 -12.45
N ILE A 28 16.08 -9.33 -12.07
CA ILE A 28 15.65 -8.09 -11.42
C ILE A 28 15.11 -7.19 -12.51
N VAL A 29 13.78 -7.09 -12.61
CA VAL A 29 13.11 -6.11 -13.47
C VAL A 29 12.80 -4.89 -12.61
N PRO A 30 13.41 -3.72 -12.87
CA PRO A 30 13.05 -2.49 -12.18
C PRO A 30 11.63 -2.09 -12.58
N VAL A 31 10.73 -1.97 -11.59
CA VAL A 31 9.41 -1.37 -11.78
C VAL A 31 9.48 0.05 -11.23
N PRO A 32 9.62 1.08 -12.08
CA PRO A 32 9.67 2.45 -11.60
C PRO A 32 8.32 2.83 -11.00
N TRP A 33 8.35 3.58 -9.91
CA TRP A 33 7.14 4.16 -9.35
C TRP A 33 6.48 5.07 -10.39
N GLN A 34 5.18 4.84 -10.63
CA GLN A 34 4.39 5.68 -11.52
C GLN A 34 3.72 6.77 -10.69
N GLY A 35 4.03 8.03 -10.99
CA GLY A 35 3.39 9.17 -10.36
C GLY A 35 1.90 9.28 -10.70
N PRO A 36 1.14 10.03 -9.89
CA PRO A 36 -0.25 10.34 -10.21
C PRO A 36 -0.36 11.29 -11.40
N THR A 37 -1.59 11.48 -11.88
CA THR A 37 -1.95 12.50 -12.88
C THR A 37 -1.52 13.92 -12.41
N LEU A 38 -1.29 14.85 -13.34
CA LEU A 38 -0.96 16.23 -13.01
C LEU A 38 -2.01 16.84 -12.06
N GLU A 39 -1.57 17.62 -11.07
CA GLU A 39 -2.40 18.17 -9.97
C GLU A 39 -3.00 17.15 -8.99
N TRP A 40 -2.75 15.85 -9.17
CA TRP A 40 -3.15 14.82 -8.21
C TRP A 40 -2.01 14.48 -7.27
N GLN A 41 -2.39 13.96 -6.10
CA GLN A 41 -1.47 13.32 -5.17
C GLN A 41 -1.75 11.82 -5.10
N LYS A 42 -0.72 11.03 -4.82
CA LYS A 42 -0.83 9.58 -4.67
C LYS A 42 -0.63 9.19 -3.21
N LEU A 43 -1.60 8.46 -2.66
CA LEU A 43 -1.52 7.78 -1.37
C LEU A 43 -1.11 6.32 -1.60
N ASN A 44 0.09 5.95 -1.16
CA ASN A 44 0.49 4.54 -1.06
C ASN A 44 0.36 4.08 0.40
N THR A 45 -0.19 2.88 0.62
CA THR A 45 -0.36 2.31 1.97
C THR A 45 0.26 0.93 2.05
N ASN A 46 0.74 0.57 3.25
CA ASN A 46 1.26 -0.75 3.55
C ASN A 46 1.02 -1.10 5.02
N GLY A 47 0.62 -2.33 5.28
CA GLY A 47 0.36 -2.89 6.59
C GLY A 47 1.03 -4.25 6.72
N SER A 48 1.73 -4.47 7.82
CA SER A 48 2.44 -5.73 8.06
C SER A 48 2.06 -6.32 9.40
N SER A 49 2.07 -7.66 9.49
CA SER A 49 1.80 -8.39 10.73
C SER A 49 2.79 -9.53 10.91
N GLN A 50 3.29 -9.69 12.14
CA GLN A 50 4.09 -10.83 12.60
C GLN A 50 3.15 -11.88 13.21
N GLY A 51 2.54 -12.70 12.35
CA GLY A 51 1.56 -13.73 12.72
C GLY A 51 0.14 -13.40 12.26
N ASN A 52 -0.84 -14.20 12.68
CA ASN A 52 -2.23 -14.02 12.30
C ASN A 52 -3.19 -14.39 13.45
N PRO A 53 -3.56 -13.44 14.34
CA PRO A 53 -3.03 -12.07 14.46
C PRO A 53 -1.75 -12.01 15.32
N GLY A 54 -0.95 -10.97 15.13
CA GLY A 54 0.25 -10.72 15.95
C GLY A 54 0.68 -9.25 15.93
N LYS A 55 1.91 -8.96 16.34
CA LYS A 55 2.45 -7.58 16.35
C LYS A 55 2.44 -7.02 14.93
N ALA A 56 1.92 -5.82 14.74
CA ALA A 56 1.72 -5.26 13.42
C ALA A 56 2.28 -3.84 13.27
N GLY A 57 2.54 -3.47 12.03
CA GLY A 57 3.00 -2.15 11.63
C GLY A 57 2.08 -1.57 10.55
N VAL A 58 1.94 -0.26 10.58
CA VAL A 58 1.14 0.52 9.63
C VAL A 58 2.00 1.62 9.04
N GLY A 59 1.89 1.83 7.73
CA GLY A 59 2.56 2.90 7.01
C GLY A 59 1.71 3.47 5.89
N ALA A 60 1.71 4.79 5.75
CA ALA A 60 1.11 5.48 4.61
C ALA A 60 1.96 6.69 4.20
N ILE A 61 1.93 7.00 2.91
CA ILE A 61 2.72 8.07 2.30
C ILE A 61 1.91 8.76 1.21
N ILE A 62 1.93 10.09 1.19
CA ILE A 62 1.35 10.92 0.15
C ILE A 62 2.47 11.62 -0.63
N ARG A 63 2.44 11.48 -1.96
CA ARG A 63 3.37 12.14 -2.89
C ARG A 63 2.62 13.00 -3.90
N ASP A 64 3.24 14.09 -4.36
CA ASP A 64 2.74 14.87 -5.50
C ASP A 64 3.09 14.21 -6.86
N HIS A 65 2.60 14.81 -7.95
CA HIS A 65 2.89 14.37 -9.32
C HIS A 65 4.37 14.43 -9.73
N LYS A 66 5.20 15.19 -9.00
CA LYS A 66 6.66 15.26 -9.20
C LYS A 66 7.42 14.24 -8.35
N GLY A 67 6.70 13.46 -7.53
CA GLY A 67 7.28 12.48 -6.61
C GLY A 67 7.77 13.09 -5.29
N ASN A 68 7.54 14.38 -5.03
CA ASN A 68 7.90 14.98 -3.76
C ASN A 68 7.00 14.47 -2.64
N TRP A 69 7.57 14.36 -1.45
CA TRP A 69 6.88 13.91 -0.25
C TRP A 69 6.01 15.04 0.30
N ALA A 70 4.69 14.87 0.28
CA ALA A 70 3.78 15.80 0.95
C ALA A 70 3.71 15.48 2.45
N LYS A 71 3.43 14.22 2.79
CA LYS A 71 3.34 13.75 4.18
C LYS A 71 3.44 12.22 4.26
N ARG A 72 3.80 11.73 5.45
CA ARG A 72 3.85 10.29 5.77
C ARG A 72 3.39 10.05 7.20
N CYS A 73 2.85 8.86 7.47
CA CYS A 73 2.57 8.39 8.81
C CYS A 73 2.97 6.92 8.96
N SER A 74 3.42 6.56 10.16
CA SER A 74 3.64 5.18 10.55
C SER A 74 3.33 4.98 12.03
N ARG A 75 2.84 3.80 12.39
CA ARG A 75 2.62 3.44 13.80
C ARG A 75 2.60 1.93 14.00
N HIS A 76 2.88 1.52 15.23
CA HIS A 76 2.76 0.14 15.68
C HIS A 76 1.31 -0.17 16.09
N ILE A 77 0.86 -1.40 15.84
CA ILE A 77 -0.37 -1.98 16.38
C ILE A 77 0.01 -3.21 17.22
N PRO A 78 -0.39 -3.28 18.50
CA PRO A 78 -0.01 -4.39 19.37
C PRO A 78 -0.41 -5.77 18.84
N LYS A 79 -1.61 -5.87 18.27
CA LYS A 79 -2.17 -7.12 17.74
C LYS A 79 -3.12 -6.83 16.58
N ALA A 80 -2.77 -7.31 15.39
CA ALA A 80 -3.62 -7.29 14.20
C ALA A 80 -3.17 -8.42 13.25
N ASN A 81 -4.01 -8.82 12.31
CA ASN A 81 -3.59 -9.59 11.14
C ASN A 81 -3.17 -8.65 9.99
N SER A 82 -2.69 -9.22 8.89
CA SER A 82 -2.21 -8.42 7.74
C SER A 82 -3.29 -7.54 7.12
N VAL A 83 -4.53 -8.06 7.01
CA VAL A 83 -5.65 -7.31 6.42
C VAL A 83 -6.07 -6.15 7.32
N GLU A 84 -6.13 -6.37 8.63
CA GLU A 84 -6.43 -5.33 9.63
C GLU A 84 -5.35 -4.24 9.64
N ALA A 85 -4.07 -4.62 9.51
CA ALA A 85 -2.96 -3.67 9.42
C ALA A 85 -3.06 -2.81 8.15
N GLU A 86 -3.36 -3.42 7.01
CA GLU A 86 -3.53 -2.73 5.73
C GLU A 86 -4.76 -1.78 5.73
N LEU A 87 -5.90 -2.23 6.25
CA LEU A 87 -7.09 -1.37 6.41
C LEU A 87 -6.81 -0.20 7.36
N CYS A 88 -6.03 -0.43 8.41
CA CYS A 88 -5.57 0.64 9.29
C CYS A 88 -4.66 1.64 8.56
N ALA A 89 -3.76 1.16 7.69
CA ALA A 89 -2.91 2.01 6.87
C ALA A 89 -3.72 2.89 5.93
N LEU A 90 -4.71 2.32 5.26
CA LEU A 90 -5.62 3.04 4.38
C LEU A 90 -6.41 4.12 5.15
N ARG A 91 -7.01 3.76 6.28
CA ARG A 91 -7.75 4.71 7.12
C ARG A 91 -6.87 5.88 7.56
N ASP A 92 -5.67 5.60 8.03
CA ASP A 92 -4.78 6.63 8.56
C ASP A 92 -4.23 7.53 7.44
N GLY A 93 -3.94 6.94 6.27
CA GLY A 93 -3.57 7.67 5.05
C GLY A 93 -4.68 8.58 4.53
N LEU A 94 -5.93 8.12 4.52
CA LEU A 94 -7.08 8.93 4.14
C LEU A 94 -7.31 10.10 5.09
N LYS A 95 -7.22 9.87 6.41
CA LYS A 95 -7.27 10.96 7.40
C LYS A 95 -6.16 12.00 7.17
N LEU A 96 -4.97 11.54 6.81
CA LEU A 96 -3.85 12.41 6.48
C LEU A 96 -4.16 13.28 5.25
N ALA A 97 -4.76 12.71 4.21
CA ALA A 97 -5.14 13.44 3.01
C ALA A 97 -6.21 14.51 3.29
N VAL A 98 -7.24 14.16 4.08
CA VAL A 98 -8.27 15.11 4.53
C VAL A 98 -7.66 16.27 5.31
N ASN A 99 -6.76 15.99 6.26
CA ASN A 99 -6.11 17.02 7.06
C ASN A 99 -5.21 17.96 6.23
N LEU A 100 -4.76 17.51 5.06
CA LEU A 100 -3.97 18.31 4.11
C LEU A 100 -4.84 19.04 3.08
N ASN A 101 -6.18 18.95 3.19
CA ASN A 101 -7.14 19.51 2.24
C ASN A 101 -6.90 19.03 0.80
N ILE A 102 -6.51 17.77 0.63
CA ILE A 102 -6.27 17.16 -0.68
C ILE A 102 -7.61 16.84 -1.35
N THR A 103 -7.84 17.40 -2.53
CA THR A 103 -9.10 17.22 -3.29
C THR A 103 -8.99 16.18 -4.41
N HIS A 104 -7.77 15.88 -4.87
CA HIS A 104 -7.49 14.95 -5.98
C HIS A 104 -6.48 13.90 -5.52
N LEU A 105 -6.97 12.68 -5.24
CA LEU A 105 -6.16 11.63 -4.63
C LEU A 105 -6.26 10.31 -5.41
N GLU A 106 -5.14 9.81 -5.90
CA GLU A 106 -4.99 8.43 -6.36
C GLU A 106 -4.55 7.56 -5.18
N ILE A 107 -5.13 6.38 -5.03
CA ILE A 107 -4.83 5.45 -3.92
C ILE A 107 -4.23 4.17 -4.50
N GLU A 108 -3.15 3.71 -3.90
CA GLU A 108 -2.48 2.46 -4.25
C GLU A 108 -2.26 1.63 -2.99
N VAL A 109 -2.88 0.46 -2.96
CA VAL A 109 -2.89 -0.48 -1.83
C VAL A 109 -2.38 -1.82 -2.32
N ASP A 110 -1.36 -2.39 -1.67
CA ASP A 110 -0.77 -3.69 -2.03
C ASP A 110 -1.48 -4.85 -1.31
N ALA A 111 -2.82 -4.82 -1.30
CA ALA A 111 -3.63 -5.83 -0.61
C ALA A 111 -4.85 -6.19 -1.47
N THR A 112 -4.69 -7.22 -2.30
CA THR A 112 -5.75 -7.71 -3.21
C THR A 112 -7.06 -8.00 -2.47
N SER A 113 -6.97 -8.53 -1.24
CA SER A 113 -8.14 -8.80 -0.38
C SER A 113 -8.92 -7.54 0.00
N ILE A 114 -8.25 -6.39 0.13
CA ILE A 114 -8.91 -5.11 0.43
C ILE A 114 -9.55 -4.55 -0.83
N ILE A 115 -8.85 -4.64 -1.97
CA ILE A 115 -9.37 -4.18 -3.25
C ILE A 115 -10.67 -4.90 -3.60
N SER A 116 -10.78 -6.20 -3.30
CA SER A 116 -12.03 -6.95 -3.51
C SER A 116 -13.15 -6.61 -2.52
N LEU A 117 -12.82 -6.07 -1.34
CA LEU A 117 -13.78 -5.67 -0.32
C LEU A 117 -14.34 -4.26 -0.51
N ILE A 118 -13.69 -3.44 -1.35
CA ILE A 118 -14.14 -2.09 -1.70
C ILE A 118 -14.75 -2.17 -3.12
N PRO A 119 -16.04 -2.52 -3.25
CA PRO A 119 -16.69 -2.56 -4.56
C PRO A 119 -16.71 -1.16 -5.18
N ASN A 120 -16.14 -1.03 -6.37
CA ASN A 120 -16.27 0.08 -7.34
C ASN A 120 -16.67 1.44 -6.73
N THR A 121 -15.76 2.08 -6.01
CA THR A 121 -16.01 3.44 -5.54
C THR A 121 -15.64 4.44 -6.63
N ILE A 122 -16.58 4.71 -7.54
CA ILE A 122 -16.58 5.97 -8.29
C ILE A 122 -17.14 7.02 -7.33
N VAL A 123 -16.27 7.81 -6.71
CA VAL A 123 -16.69 9.02 -5.99
C VAL A 123 -16.62 10.18 -6.98
N SER A 124 -17.80 10.62 -7.43
CA SER A 124 -18.04 11.84 -8.21
C SER A 124 -17.35 13.05 -7.59
#